data_AF-A0A3D9AEV6-F1
#
_entry.id   AF-A0A3D9AEV6-F1
#
_cell.length_a   1.000
_cell.length_b   1.000
_cell.length_c   1.000
_cell.angle_alpha   90.00
_cell.angle_beta   90.00
_cell.angle_gamma   90.00
#
_symmetry.space_group_name_H-M   'P 1'
#
loop_
_entity.id
_entity.type
_entity.pdbx_description
1 polymer ?
#
loop_
_entity_poly.entity_id
_entity_poly.type
_entity_poly.pdbx_seq_one_letter_code
_entity_poly.pdbx_strand_id
1 'polypeptide(L)'
;KDILDNIELRSESVQDILTEPPHWMFRWGNTIILIILLLILAMSYIIKYPEFVPAPIVVTSQNPPEKIEARSSSKIEKIFIKDHQKVKKGDVMMVLQSTANYQDVLKLKKLVDSIASDQLLSFPVKEASHFKLGELQGDYNSFAKAFQDESLFTRLQPYAPENIATNLSISESKSRIATLRQQKNLEVAKAELSRKSYQRSQELFNQGVIAAVELETEKIKYLQAQQNLENLNISLSQLQESISNFNKTKSGTAINTEKDKITYSS
;
A
#
# COMPACT_ATOMS: atom_id res chain seq x y z
N LYS A 1 112.08 -97.16 58.94
CA LYS A 1 112.76 -96.07 58.20
C LYS A 1 111.93 -95.83 56.97
N ASP A 2 111.19 -94.72 56.99
CA ASP A 2 110.56 -93.94 55.91
C ASP A 2 109.61 -94.62 54.91
N ILE A 3 108.53 -94.03 54.37
CA ILE A 3 107.68 -92.82 54.54
C ILE A 3 106.58 -93.04 53.44
N LEU A 4 105.28 -92.92 53.78
CA LEU A 4 104.12 -92.50 52.94
C LEU A 4 103.80 -93.32 51.64
N ASP A 5 102.62 -93.32 51.03
CA ASP A 5 101.48 -92.40 51.08
C ASP A 5 100.19 -93.05 50.51
N ASN A 6 99.07 -92.59 51.05
CA ASN A 6 97.70 -92.46 50.52
C ASN A 6 97.04 -93.53 49.64
N ILE A 7 96.02 -94.14 50.26
CA ILE A 7 94.89 -94.85 49.70
C ILE A 7 93.72 -93.85 49.62
N GLU A 8 93.00 -93.78 48.50
CA GLU A 8 91.59 -93.37 48.53
C GLU A 8 90.77 -94.09 47.43
N LEU A 9 89.87 -94.95 47.91
CA LEU A 9 88.95 -95.78 47.14
C LEU A 9 87.62 -95.05 46.96
N ARG A 10 87.01 -95.25 45.79
CA ARG A 10 85.77 -94.63 45.30
C ARG A 10 84.54 -94.97 46.15
N SER A 11 83.65 -94.00 46.33
CA SER A 11 82.33 -94.13 46.94
C SER A 11 81.24 -94.07 45.85
N GLU A 12 80.44 -95.13 45.77
CA GLU A 12 79.39 -95.38 44.76
C GLU A 12 77.99 -95.27 45.41
N SER A 13 77.76 -94.27 46.26
CA SER A 13 76.50 -94.18 47.04
C SER A 13 75.82 -92.81 47.04
N VAL A 14 76.14 -91.92 46.09
CA VAL A 14 75.56 -90.56 46.04
C VAL A 14 75.02 -90.23 44.65
N GLN A 15 74.46 -91.22 43.96
CA GLN A 15 73.88 -91.08 42.62
C GLN A 15 72.36 -91.30 42.60
N ASP A 16 71.64 -90.97 43.68
CA ASP A 16 70.18 -91.20 43.76
C ASP A 16 69.37 -90.04 44.38
N ILE A 17 69.96 -88.84 44.55
CA ILE A 17 69.26 -87.67 45.14
C ILE A 17 69.07 -86.51 44.14
N LEU A 18 69.53 -86.65 42.89
CA LEU A 18 69.58 -85.52 41.95
C LEU A 18 68.60 -85.55 40.78
N THR A 19 67.60 -86.44 40.79
CA THR A 19 66.78 -86.68 39.58
C THR A 19 65.29 -86.32 39.66
N GLU A 20 64.79 -85.73 40.76
CA GLU A 20 63.43 -85.16 40.79
C GLU A 20 63.36 -83.87 41.62
N PRO A 21 63.11 -82.70 40.99
CA PRO A 21 62.85 -81.48 41.75
C PRO A 21 61.54 -81.61 42.54
N PRO A 22 61.50 -81.17 43.82
CA PRO A 22 60.38 -81.44 44.70
C PRO A 22 59.07 -80.82 44.19
N HIS A 23 58.00 -81.63 44.09
CA HIS A 23 56.68 -81.22 43.61
C HIS A 23 56.05 -80.02 44.35
N TRP A 24 56.49 -79.73 45.58
CA TRP A 24 56.06 -78.55 46.33
C TRP A 24 56.45 -77.25 45.62
N MET A 25 57.64 -77.17 45.01
CA MET A 25 58.11 -75.97 44.32
C MET A 25 57.23 -75.58 43.13
N PHE A 26 56.74 -76.56 42.37
CA PHE A 26 55.83 -76.32 41.23
C PHE A 26 54.45 -75.83 41.68
N ARG A 27 53.92 -76.35 42.80
CA ARG A 27 52.61 -75.93 43.34
C ARG A 27 52.63 -74.49 43.85
N TRP A 28 53.70 -74.09 44.55
CA TRP A 28 53.84 -72.71 45.03
C TRP A 28 54.18 -71.72 43.91
N GLY A 29 55.00 -72.12 42.94
CA GLY A 29 55.29 -71.31 41.76
C GLY A 29 54.03 -70.97 40.95
N ASN A 30 53.19 -71.97 40.66
CA ASN A 30 51.94 -71.75 39.92
C ASN A 30 50.95 -70.86 40.69
N THR A 31 50.88 -71.02 42.02
CA THR A 31 50.00 -70.19 42.87
C THR A 31 50.43 -68.72 42.89
N ILE A 32 51.74 -68.46 42.94
CA ILE A 32 52.30 -67.10 42.87
C ILE A 32 52.01 -66.45 41.51
N ILE A 33 52.18 -67.19 40.41
CA ILE A 33 51.89 -66.69 39.06
C ILE A 33 50.39 -66.36 38.92
N LEU A 34 49.50 -67.21 39.43
CA LEU A 34 48.05 -66.97 39.43
C LEU A 34 47.69 -65.69 40.21
N ILE A 35 48.29 -65.48 41.39
CA ILE A 35 48.06 -64.29 42.21
C ILE A 35 48.53 -63.03 41.49
N ILE A 36 49.70 -63.06 40.87
CA ILE A 36 50.22 -61.92 40.08
C ILE A 36 49.28 -61.60 38.92
N LEU A 37 48.78 -62.62 38.20
CA LEU A 37 47.84 -62.44 37.10
C LEU A 37 46.51 -61.82 37.58
N LEU A 38 45.96 -62.31 38.69
CA LEU A 38 44.76 -61.76 39.32
C LEU A 38 44.95 -60.32 39.77
N LEU A 39 46.13 -59.97 40.30
CA LEU A 39 46.45 -58.62 40.74
C LEU A 39 46.52 -57.64 39.55
N ILE A 40 47.08 -58.07 38.41
CA ILE A 40 47.09 -57.27 37.18
C ILE A 40 45.67 -57.06 36.65
N LEU A 41 44.83 -58.10 36.64
CA LEU A 41 43.44 -57.98 36.22
C LEU A 41 42.62 -57.05 37.14
N ALA A 42 42.82 -57.15 38.46
CA ALA A 42 42.17 -56.28 39.43
C ALA A 42 42.61 -54.82 39.30
N MET A 43 43.92 -54.58 39.11
CA MET A 43 44.48 -53.25 38.82
C MET A 43 43.92 -52.68 37.52
N SER A 44 43.84 -53.49 36.46
CA SER A 44 43.28 -53.05 35.17
C SER A 44 41.78 -52.72 35.27
N TYR A 45 41.04 -53.38 36.16
CA TYR A 45 39.63 -53.08 36.38
C TYR A 45 39.42 -51.79 37.18
N ILE A 46 40.26 -51.54 38.19
CA ILE A 46 40.17 -50.36 39.05
C ILE A 46 40.68 -49.10 38.35
N ILE A 47 41.76 -49.20 37.57
CA ILE A 47 42.37 -48.07 36.86
C ILE A 47 41.65 -47.87 35.53
N LYS A 48 40.50 -47.17 35.57
CA LYS A 48 39.88 -46.64 34.36
C LYS A 48 40.72 -45.48 33.84
N TYR A 49 41.29 -45.63 32.64
CA TYR A 49 42.01 -44.53 31.98
C TYR A 49 40.98 -43.55 31.39
N PRO A 50 40.87 -42.31 31.90
CA PRO A 50 39.97 -41.34 31.31
C PRO A 50 40.60 -40.83 30.01
N GLU A 51 40.08 -41.31 28.89
CA GLU A 51 40.50 -40.84 27.57
C GLU A 51 39.82 -39.49 27.30
N PHE A 52 40.61 -38.41 27.32
CA PHE A 52 40.18 -37.10 26.87
C PHE A 52 40.67 -36.90 25.45
N VAL A 53 39.75 -36.65 24.52
CA VAL A 53 40.08 -36.22 23.16
C VAL A 53 40.00 -34.70 23.12
N PRO A 54 41.14 -33.97 23.16
CA PRO A 54 41.12 -32.52 23.04
C PRO A 54 40.67 -32.15 21.62
N ALA A 55 39.43 -31.66 21.50
CA ALA A 55 38.88 -31.16 20.25
C ALA A 55 38.77 -29.62 20.31
N PRO A 56 39.14 -28.90 19.24
CA PRO A 56 38.88 -27.47 19.17
C PRO A 56 37.37 -27.22 19.08
N ILE A 57 36.83 -26.44 20.01
CA ILE A 57 35.43 -25.99 19.98
C ILE A 57 35.42 -24.54 19.49
N VAL A 58 34.74 -24.28 18.38
CA VAL A 58 34.51 -22.92 17.88
C VAL A 58 33.14 -22.45 18.36
N VAL A 59 33.13 -21.47 19.27
CA VAL A 59 31.90 -20.83 19.73
C VAL A 59 31.47 -19.81 18.68
N THR A 60 30.42 -20.11 17.94
CA THR A 60 29.82 -19.19 16.96
C THR A 60 28.48 -18.65 17.46
N SER A 61 28.12 -17.44 17.02
CA SER A 61 26.81 -16.84 17.31
C SER A 61 25.76 -17.41 16.36
N GLN A 62 24.53 -17.63 16.83
CA GLN A 62 23.40 -18.03 15.97
C GLN A 62 23.08 -16.96 14.91
N ASN A 63 23.25 -15.69 15.25
CA ASN A 63 23.13 -14.57 14.33
C ASN A 63 24.53 -13.95 14.15
N PRO A 64 25.18 -14.14 13.00
CA PRO A 64 26.47 -13.54 12.74
C PRO A 64 26.35 -12.00 12.74
N PRO A 65 27.40 -11.27 13.12
CA PRO A 65 27.39 -9.81 13.06
C PRO A 65 27.26 -9.35 11.61
N GLU A 66 26.22 -8.56 11.33
CA GLU A 66 25.99 -7.95 10.03
C GLU A 66 26.64 -6.57 9.98
N LYS A 67 27.40 -6.29 8.92
CA LYS A 67 27.96 -4.96 8.69
C LYS A 67 26.86 -4.05 8.17
N ILE A 68 26.61 -2.96 8.88
CA ILE A 68 25.66 -1.92 8.45
C ILE A 68 26.44 -0.88 7.66
N GLU A 69 26.13 -0.76 6.37
CA GLU A 69 26.77 0.21 5.48
C GLU A 69 25.83 1.39 5.18
N ALA A 70 26.39 2.59 5.15
CA ALA A 70 25.66 3.77 4.73
C ALA A 70 25.38 3.72 3.22
N ARG A 71 24.17 4.08 2.81
CA ARG A 71 23.78 4.11 1.37
C ARG A 71 24.46 5.24 0.60
N SER A 72 24.97 6.25 1.28
CA SER A 72 25.65 7.40 0.68
C SER A 72 26.94 7.72 1.42
N SER A 73 27.92 8.21 0.67
CA SER A 73 29.20 8.68 1.22
C SER A 73 29.05 10.15 1.63
N SER A 74 28.90 10.40 2.93
CA SER A 74 28.83 11.75 3.50
C SER A 74 29.60 11.81 4.82
N LYS A 75 29.93 13.01 5.28
CA LYS A 75 30.63 13.22 6.55
C LYS A 75 29.72 12.83 7.72
N ILE A 76 30.30 12.31 8.79
CA ILE A 76 29.56 12.01 10.00
C ILE A 76 29.31 13.33 10.74
N GLU A 77 28.04 13.65 11.01
CA GLU A 77 27.65 14.82 11.79
C GLU A 77 27.54 14.47 13.28
N LYS A 78 26.89 13.33 13.59
CA LYS A 78 26.66 12.92 14.98
C LYS A 78 26.61 11.40 15.15
N ILE A 79 27.19 10.90 16.23
CA ILE A 79 27.12 9.50 16.66
C ILE A 79 26.35 9.45 17.98
N PHE A 80 25.35 8.57 18.08
CA PHE A 80 24.49 8.44 19.28
C PHE A 80 24.80 7.20 20.12
N ILE A 81 25.49 6.22 19.53
CA ILE A 81 25.79 4.94 20.17
C ILE A 81 27.24 4.84 20.60
N LYS A 82 27.49 4.01 21.60
CA LYS A 82 28.82 3.61 22.06
C LYS A 82 29.11 2.17 21.64
N ASP A 83 30.39 1.82 21.69
CA ASP A 83 30.82 0.44 21.44
C ASP A 83 30.12 -0.55 22.38
N HIS A 84 29.75 -1.71 21.85
CA HIS A 84 28.96 -2.76 22.52
C HIS A 84 27.59 -2.34 23.11
N GLN A 85 27.06 -1.15 22.77
CA GLN A 85 25.74 -0.73 23.21
C GLN A 85 24.64 -1.57 22.53
N LYS A 86 23.72 -2.11 23.33
CA LYS A 86 22.52 -2.78 22.82
C LYS A 86 21.59 -1.75 22.16
N VAL A 87 21.19 -2.01 20.92
CA VAL A 87 20.24 -1.19 20.15
C VAL A 87 19.04 -2.03 19.73
N LYS A 88 17.89 -1.38 19.52
CA LYS A 88 16.69 -1.99 18.98
C LYS A 88 16.53 -1.65 17.49
N LYS A 89 15.75 -2.46 16.78
CA LYS A 89 15.39 -2.19 15.38
C LYS A 89 14.71 -0.82 15.29
N GLY A 90 15.26 0.07 14.46
CA GLY A 90 14.74 1.42 14.24
C GLY A 90 15.43 2.52 15.06
N ASP A 91 16.35 2.18 15.95
CA ASP A 91 17.12 3.17 16.70
C ASP A 91 18.08 3.94 15.77
N VAL A 92 18.13 5.26 15.94
CA VAL A 92 19.03 6.13 15.19
C VAL A 92 20.43 6.04 15.81
N MET A 93 21.35 5.39 15.10
CA MET A 93 22.73 5.17 15.58
C MET A 93 23.66 6.32 15.24
N MET A 94 23.51 6.90 14.05
CA MET A 94 24.37 7.93 13.49
C MET A 94 23.58 8.82 12.55
N VAL A 95 23.95 10.10 12.46
CA VAL A 95 23.46 11.05 11.46
C VAL A 95 24.64 11.48 10.61
N LEU A 96 24.47 11.37 9.30
CA LEU A 96 25.38 11.89 8.30
C LEU A 96 24.98 13.32 7.96
N GLN A 97 25.97 14.13 7.58
CA GLN A 97 25.77 15.52 7.19
C GLN A 97 24.81 15.59 6.00
N SER A 98 23.72 16.33 6.19
CA SER A 98 22.67 16.57 5.20
C SER A 98 22.25 18.04 5.24
N THR A 99 21.58 18.50 4.19
CA THR A 99 20.90 19.82 4.17
C THR A 99 19.62 19.81 5.01
N ALA A 100 19.13 18.63 5.41
CA ALA A 100 17.97 18.46 6.26
C ALA A 100 18.34 18.54 7.75
N ASN A 101 17.39 19.02 8.57
CA ASN A 101 17.46 18.86 10.02
C ASN A 101 16.94 17.46 10.39
N TYR A 102 17.80 16.60 10.95
CA TYR A 102 17.42 15.23 11.29
C TYR A 102 16.24 15.16 12.27
N GLN A 103 16.09 16.13 13.18
CA GLN A 103 14.97 16.13 14.15
C GLN A 103 13.64 16.35 13.45
N ASP A 104 13.62 17.24 12.45
CA ASP A 104 12.43 17.54 11.66
C ASP A 104 12.04 16.35 10.79
N VAL A 105 13.03 15.66 10.18
CA VAL A 105 12.79 14.43 9.42
C VAL A 105 12.21 13.32 10.31
N LEU A 106 12.73 13.14 11.52
CA LEU A 106 12.19 12.15 12.47
C LEU A 106 10.78 12.50 12.95
N LYS A 107 10.46 13.79 13.14
CA LYS A 107 9.11 14.24 13.45
C LYS A 107 8.16 13.97 12.29
N LEU A 108 8.56 14.32 11.06
CA LEU A 108 7.77 14.04 9.86
C LEU A 108 7.51 12.54 9.72
N LYS A 109 8.54 11.69 9.90
CA LYS A 109 8.37 10.24 9.88
C LYS A 109 7.33 9.77 10.90
N LYS A 110 7.39 10.26 12.14
CA LYS A 110 6.40 9.92 13.16
C LYS A 110 4.99 10.36 12.78
N LEU A 111 4.83 11.56 12.22
CA LEU A 111 3.53 12.06 11.75
C LEU A 111 2.97 11.13 10.67
N VAL A 112 3.77 10.81 9.65
CA VAL A 112 3.37 9.91 8.56
C VAL A 112 3.05 8.50 9.08
N ASP A 113 3.89 7.93 9.95
CA ASP A 113 3.67 6.59 10.52
C ASP A 113 2.43 6.53 11.43
N SER A 114 2.05 7.65 12.04
CA SER A 114 0.91 7.72 12.96
C SER A 114 -0.44 7.91 12.28
N ILE A 115 -0.46 8.34 11.02
CA ILE A 115 -1.69 8.65 10.29
C ILE A 115 -2.17 7.40 9.56
N ALA A 116 -3.31 6.89 10.00
CA ALA A 116 -4.03 5.85 9.27
C ALA A 116 -4.65 6.45 7.99
N SER A 117 -4.85 5.61 6.97
CA SER A 117 -5.30 6.05 5.63
C SER A 117 -6.66 6.75 5.63
N ASP A 118 -7.49 6.50 6.65
CA ASP A 118 -8.80 7.11 6.88
C ASP A 118 -8.74 8.48 7.57
N GLN A 119 -7.59 8.82 8.17
CA GLN A 119 -7.37 10.07 8.90
C GLN A 119 -6.47 11.06 8.15
N LEU A 120 -6.25 10.86 6.85
CA LEU A 120 -5.36 11.69 6.03
C LEU A 120 -5.71 13.18 6.16
N LEU A 121 -7.01 13.53 6.16
CA LEU A 121 -7.54 14.89 6.29
C LEU A 121 -7.14 15.62 7.59
N SER A 122 -6.61 14.90 8.58
CA SER A 122 -6.14 15.48 9.85
C SER A 122 -4.63 15.79 9.86
N PHE A 123 -3.92 15.59 8.75
CA PHE A 123 -2.48 15.82 8.68
C PHE A 123 -2.14 17.29 9.06
N PRO A 124 -1.23 17.54 10.02
CA PRO A 124 -0.90 18.88 10.48
C PRO A 124 0.08 19.59 9.51
N VAL A 125 -0.38 19.92 8.30
CA VAL A 125 0.43 20.56 7.25
C VAL A 125 1.09 21.85 7.73
N LYS A 126 0.41 22.61 8.60
CA LYS A 126 0.94 23.86 9.16
C LYS A 126 2.13 23.66 10.09
N GLU A 127 2.18 22.54 10.82
CA GLU A 127 3.33 22.24 11.67
C GLU A 127 4.52 21.79 10.82
N ALA A 128 4.25 20.90 9.86
CA ALA A 128 5.28 20.33 9.00
C ALA A 128 5.82 21.32 7.94
N SER A 129 5.13 22.44 7.66
CA SER A 129 5.61 23.47 6.71
C SER A 129 6.88 24.19 7.19
N HIS A 130 7.15 24.19 8.50
CA HIS A 130 8.33 24.82 9.08
C HIS A 130 9.55 23.88 9.14
N PHE A 131 9.37 22.61 8.76
CA PHE A 131 10.43 21.60 8.82
C PHE A 131 11.48 21.83 7.74
N LYS A 132 12.75 21.66 8.10
CA LYS A 132 13.86 21.69 7.14
C LYS A 132 14.16 20.26 6.67
N LEU A 133 13.55 19.87 5.56
CA LEU A 133 13.56 18.48 5.08
C LEU A 133 14.68 18.16 4.07
N GLY A 134 15.45 19.16 3.65
CA GLY A 134 16.55 18.99 2.68
C GLY A 134 16.03 18.42 1.35
N GLU A 135 16.57 17.28 0.93
CA GLU A 135 16.18 16.61 -0.31
C GLU A 135 14.70 16.19 -0.34
N LEU A 136 14.10 15.87 0.81
CA LEU A 136 12.68 15.49 0.93
C LEU A 136 11.73 16.69 0.82
N GLN A 137 12.24 17.91 0.79
CA GLN A 137 11.41 19.11 0.74
C GLN A 137 10.54 19.17 -0.52
N GLY A 138 11.07 18.70 -1.66
CA GLY A 138 10.32 18.66 -2.92
C GLY A 138 9.09 17.77 -2.83
N ASP A 139 9.27 16.54 -2.34
CA ASP A 139 8.20 15.57 -2.18
C ASP A 139 7.14 16.07 -1.18
N TYR A 140 7.58 16.63 -0.05
CA TYR A 140 6.68 17.21 0.94
C TYR A 140 5.86 18.37 0.37
N ASN A 141 6.47 19.27 -0.41
CA ASN A 141 5.77 20.41 -1.00
C ASN A 141 4.70 19.94 -2.00
N SER A 142 5.01 18.92 -2.81
CA SER A 142 4.04 18.32 -3.74
C SER A 142 2.87 17.70 -2.98
N PHE A 143 3.14 16.95 -1.92
CA PHE A 143 2.12 16.40 -1.03
C PHE A 143 1.26 17.50 -0.38
N ALA A 144 1.88 18.51 0.24
CA ALA A 144 1.19 19.58 0.93
C ALA A 144 0.28 20.36 -0.02
N LYS A 145 0.72 20.58 -1.27
CA LYS A 145 -0.10 21.20 -2.32
C LYS A 145 -1.30 20.32 -2.66
N ALA A 146 -1.09 19.05 -3.00
CA ALA A 146 -2.18 18.14 -3.35
C ALA A 146 -3.21 18.01 -2.21
N PHE A 147 -2.73 17.93 -0.97
CA PHE A 147 -3.57 17.90 0.22
C PHE A 147 -4.42 19.16 0.38
N GLN A 148 -3.81 20.34 0.20
CA GLN A 148 -4.53 21.60 0.30
C GLN A 148 -5.54 21.77 -0.83
N ASP A 149 -5.18 21.36 -2.04
CA ASP A 149 -6.05 21.42 -3.22
C ASP A 149 -7.28 20.50 -3.03
N GLU A 150 -7.11 19.27 -2.55
CA GLU A 150 -8.22 18.37 -2.20
C GLU A 150 -9.12 18.99 -1.12
N SER A 151 -8.53 19.50 -0.04
CA SER A 151 -9.31 20.07 1.07
C SER A 151 -10.14 21.27 0.61
N LEU A 152 -9.56 22.12 -0.25
CA LEU A 152 -10.26 23.26 -0.84
C LEU A 152 -11.36 22.81 -1.79
N PHE A 153 -11.11 21.81 -2.63
CA PHE A 153 -12.11 21.26 -3.56
C PHE A 153 -13.32 20.69 -2.82
N THR A 154 -13.07 19.87 -1.80
CA THR A 154 -14.11 19.24 -0.97
C THR A 154 -14.91 20.28 -0.19
N ARG A 155 -14.25 21.33 0.34
CA ARG A 155 -14.91 22.40 1.10
C ARG A 155 -15.71 23.36 0.23
N LEU A 156 -15.15 23.81 -0.89
CA LEU A 156 -15.72 24.88 -1.70
C LEU A 156 -16.74 24.36 -2.73
N GLN A 157 -16.64 23.09 -3.13
CA GLN A 157 -17.51 22.48 -4.14
C GLN A 157 -17.73 23.41 -5.35
N PRO A 158 -16.66 23.77 -6.08
CA PRO A 158 -16.67 24.88 -7.05
C PRO A 158 -17.74 24.77 -8.14
N TYR A 159 -18.16 23.54 -8.45
CA TYR A 159 -19.15 23.22 -9.48
C TYR A 159 -20.59 23.12 -8.97
N ALA A 160 -20.83 23.16 -7.66
CA ALA A 160 -22.17 23.04 -7.09
C ALA A 160 -23.09 24.22 -7.49
N PRO A 161 -22.67 25.50 -7.39
CA PRO A 161 -23.53 26.63 -7.77
C PRO A 161 -23.95 26.59 -9.24
N GLU A 162 -23.03 26.25 -10.15
CA GLU A 162 -23.32 26.16 -11.58
C GLU A 162 -24.31 25.03 -11.90
N ASN A 163 -24.15 23.86 -11.27
CA ASN A 163 -25.08 22.75 -11.41
C ASN A 163 -26.49 23.09 -10.90
N ILE A 164 -26.58 23.76 -9.76
CA ILE A 164 -27.87 24.19 -9.18
C ILE A 164 -28.55 25.19 -10.12
N ALA A 165 -27.84 26.22 -10.56
CA ALA A 165 -28.36 27.23 -11.48
C ALA A 165 -28.82 26.61 -12.82
N THR A 166 -28.02 25.70 -13.38
CA THR A 166 -28.35 25.02 -14.64
C THR A 166 -29.60 24.15 -14.51
N ASN A 167 -29.72 23.39 -13.41
CA ASN A 167 -30.93 22.58 -13.15
C ASN A 167 -32.18 23.45 -12.96
N LEU A 168 -32.05 24.59 -12.29
CA LEU A 168 -33.15 25.55 -12.15
C LEU A 168 -33.59 26.09 -13.51
N SER A 169 -32.65 26.53 -14.35
CA SER A 169 -32.94 27.00 -15.71
C SER A 169 -33.64 25.93 -16.56
N ILE A 170 -33.21 24.66 -16.49
CA ILE A 170 -33.88 23.55 -17.18
C ILE A 170 -35.32 23.38 -16.68
N SER A 171 -35.54 23.45 -15.37
CA SER A 171 -36.88 23.34 -14.77
C SER A 171 -37.81 24.45 -15.25
N GLU A 172 -37.33 25.70 -15.22
CA GLU A 172 -38.08 26.86 -15.69
C GLU A 172 -38.38 26.79 -17.19
N SER A 173 -37.41 26.40 -18.03
CA SER A 173 -37.63 26.21 -19.47
C SER A 173 -38.67 25.13 -19.74
N LYS A 174 -38.66 24.01 -18.99
CA LYS A 174 -39.68 22.95 -19.12
C LYS A 174 -41.08 23.48 -18.75
N SER A 175 -41.19 24.28 -17.69
CA SER A 175 -42.44 24.92 -17.31
C SER A 175 -42.95 25.86 -18.42
N ARG A 176 -42.07 26.70 -18.99
CA ARG A 176 -42.41 27.58 -20.13
C ARG A 176 -42.88 26.80 -21.35
N ILE A 177 -42.23 25.67 -21.68
CA ILE A 177 -42.67 24.78 -22.78
C ILE A 177 -44.07 24.24 -22.53
N ALA A 178 -44.39 23.83 -21.30
CA ALA A 178 -45.74 23.35 -20.97
C ALA A 178 -46.80 24.43 -21.21
N THR A 179 -46.54 25.66 -20.75
CA THR A 179 -47.43 26.81 -20.98
C THR A 179 -47.58 27.14 -22.47
N LEU A 180 -46.48 27.17 -23.24
CA LEU A 180 -46.53 27.44 -24.68
C LEU A 180 -47.26 26.34 -25.45
N ARG A 181 -47.16 25.08 -25.04
CA ARG A 181 -47.95 23.99 -25.62
C ARG A 181 -49.45 24.19 -25.38
N GLN A 182 -49.83 24.63 -24.20
CA GLN A 182 -51.22 24.98 -23.91
C GLN A 182 -51.70 26.14 -24.77
N GLN A 183 -50.90 27.22 -24.91
CA GLN A 183 -51.21 28.35 -25.79
C GLN A 183 -51.32 27.91 -27.26
N LYS A 184 -50.42 27.04 -27.72
CA LYS A 184 -50.48 26.47 -29.07
C LYS A 184 -51.76 25.71 -29.31
N ASN A 185 -52.24 24.90 -28.35
CA ASN A 185 -53.50 24.18 -28.49
C ASN A 185 -54.70 25.14 -28.66
N LEU A 186 -54.70 26.27 -27.94
CA LEU A 186 -55.72 27.31 -28.09
C LEU A 186 -55.64 27.99 -29.47
N GLU A 187 -54.42 28.34 -29.92
CA GLU A 187 -54.24 28.99 -31.22
C GLU A 187 -54.56 28.05 -32.40
N VAL A 188 -54.30 26.74 -32.25
CA VAL A 188 -54.74 25.71 -33.21
C VAL A 188 -56.27 25.70 -33.34
N ALA A 189 -56.99 25.69 -32.22
CA ALA A 189 -58.46 25.72 -32.25
C ALA A 189 -58.99 27.02 -32.90
N LYS A 190 -58.36 28.16 -32.59
CA LYS A 190 -58.70 29.46 -33.20
C LYS A 190 -58.42 29.49 -34.70
N ALA A 191 -57.28 28.94 -35.14
CA ALA A 191 -56.95 28.82 -36.56
C ALA A 191 -57.94 27.92 -37.30
N GLU A 192 -58.40 26.82 -36.68
CA GLU A 192 -59.43 25.96 -37.25
C GLU A 192 -60.78 26.67 -37.41
N LEU A 193 -61.19 27.45 -36.41
CA LEU A 193 -62.41 28.27 -36.49
C LEU A 193 -62.29 29.33 -37.59
N SER A 194 -61.16 30.03 -37.67
CA SER A 194 -60.91 31.02 -38.72
C SER A 194 -60.88 30.37 -40.12
N ARG A 195 -60.34 29.16 -40.25
CA ARG A 195 -60.39 28.38 -41.49
C ARG A 195 -61.83 28.08 -41.90
N LYS A 196 -62.67 27.62 -40.97
CA LYS A 196 -64.09 27.34 -41.22
C LYS A 196 -64.87 28.61 -41.59
N SER A 197 -64.53 29.76 -41.00
CA SER A 197 -65.14 31.05 -41.38
C SER A 197 -64.73 31.49 -42.77
N TYR A 198 -63.44 31.41 -43.11
CA TYR A 198 -62.95 31.70 -44.46
C TYR A 198 -63.60 30.80 -45.52
N GLN A 199 -63.71 29.49 -45.27
CA GLN A 199 -64.38 28.54 -46.17
C GLN A 199 -65.85 28.89 -46.41
N ARG A 200 -66.60 29.23 -45.34
CA ARG A 200 -67.99 29.68 -45.46
C ARG A 200 -68.11 30.98 -46.25
N SER A 201 -67.25 31.95 -46.00
CA SER A 201 -67.21 33.20 -46.78
C SER A 201 -66.88 32.94 -48.25
N GLN A 202 -66.00 31.97 -48.54
CA GLN A 202 -65.67 31.58 -49.91
C GLN A 202 -66.90 31.00 -50.64
N GLU A 203 -67.70 30.16 -49.98
CA GLU A 203 -68.96 29.64 -50.53
C GLU A 203 -69.97 30.76 -50.79
N LEU A 204 -70.16 31.68 -49.84
CA LEU A 204 -71.08 32.82 -49.97
C LEU A 204 -70.66 33.79 -51.09
N PHE A 205 -69.36 34.01 -51.26
CA PHE A 205 -68.82 34.84 -52.34
C PHE A 205 -69.11 34.22 -53.71
N ASN A 206 -68.90 32.90 -53.84
CA ASN A 206 -69.21 32.16 -55.07
C ASN A 206 -70.71 32.20 -55.42
N GLN A 207 -71.57 32.34 -54.41
CA GLN A 207 -73.02 32.53 -54.57
C GLN A 207 -73.42 34.00 -54.82
N GLY A 208 -72.46 34.95 -54.83
CA GLY A 208 -72.70 36.37 -55.04
C GLY A 208 -73.32 37.09 -53.84
N VAL A 209 -73.27 36.51 -52.63
CA VAL A 209 -73.94 37.05 -51.43
C VAL A 209 -73.08 38.10 -50.70
N ILE A 210 -71.75 37.97 -50.76
CA ILE A 210 -70.80 38.86 -50.07
C ILE A 210 -69.85 39.53 -51.07
N ALA A 211 -69.24 40.66 -50.69
CA ALA A 211 -68.28 41.36 -51.53
C ALA A 211 -66.87 40.73 -51.47
N ALA A 212 -66.05 40.96 -52.51
CA ALA A 212 -64.67 40.44 -52.57
C ALA A 212 -63.81 40.90 -51.37
N VAL A 213 -63.99 42.15 -50.93
CA VAL A 213 -63.27 42.72 -49.77
C VAL A 213 -63.59 41.98 -48.46
N GLU A 214 -64.80 41.46 -48.30
CA GLU A 214 -65.22 40.70 -47.12
C GLU A 214 -64.54 39.32 -47.10
N LEU A 215 -64.44 38.66 -48.26
CA LEU A 215 -63.69 37.42 -48.42
C LEU A 215 -62.19 37.61 -48.13
N GLU A 216 -61.58 38.65 -48.69
CA GLU A 216 -60.17 38.98 -48.46
C GLU A 216 -59.88 39.25 -46.97
N THR A 217 -60.80 39.93 -46.28
CA THR A 217 -60.70 40.20 -44.84
C THR A 217 -60.70 38.90 -44.03
N GLU A 218 -61.58 37.94 -44.34
CA GLU A 218 -61.59 36.63 -43.67
C GLU A 218 -60.35 35.80 -44.00
N LYS A 219 -59.82 35.90 -45.23
CA LYS A 219 -58.56 35.26 -45.61
C LYS A 219 -57.38 35.80 -44.79
N ILE A 220 -57.29 37.12 -44.62
CA ILE A 220 -56.25 37.76 -43.81
C ILE A 220 -56.32 37.27 -42.36
N LYS A 221 -57.51 37.19 -41.76
CA LYS A 221 -57.70 36.66 -40.40
C LYS A 221 -57.19 35.22 -40.26
N TYR A 222 -57.47 34.37 -41.25
CA TYR A 222 -56.98 32.99 -41.27
C TYR A 222 -55.45 32.94 -41.38
N LEU A 223 -54.86 33.70 -42.29
CA LEU A 223 -53.40 33.77 -42.45
C LEU A 223 -52.70 34.31 -41.20
N GLN A 224 -53.29 35.29 -40.52
CA GLN A 224 -52.77 35.81 -39.24
C GLN A 224 -52.82 34.73 -38.14
N ALA A 225 -53.91 33.96 -38.04
CA ALA A 225 -53.98 32.86 -37.09
C ALA A 225 -52.93 31.77 -37.38
N GLN A 226 -52.68 31.48 -38.67
CA GLN A 226 -51.62 30.55 -39.08
C GLN A 226 -50.22 31.10 -38.75
N GLN A 227 -49.96 32.38 -39.00
CA GLN A 227 -48.70 33.04 -38.65
C GLN A 227 -48.41 32.97 -37.14
N ASN A 228 -49.43 33.19 -36.30
CA ASN A 228 -49.28 33.08 -34.85
C ASN A 228 -48.89 31.66 -34.41
N LEU A 229 -49.48 30.64 -35.04
CA LEU A 229 -49.16 29.24 -34.76
C LEU A 229 -47.70 28.93 -35.11
N GLU A 230 -47.21 29.42 -36.25
CA GLU A 230 -45.80 29.25 -36.62
C GLU A 230 -44.85 30.01 -35.68
N ASN A 231 -45.21 31.22 -35.24
CA ASN A 231 -44.42 31.95 -34.24
C ASN A 231 -44.31 31.15 -32.92
N LEU A 232 -45.40 30.52 -32.47
CA LEU A 232 -45.37 29.64 -31.29
C LEU A 232 -44.51 28.39 -31.51
N ASN A 233 -44.49 27.81 -32.71
CA ASN A 233 -43.60 26.69 -33.06
C ASN A 233 -42.12 27.11 -32.98
N ILE A 234 -41.79 28.30 -33.49
CA ILE A 234 -40.44 28.85 -33.42
C ILE A 234 -40.02 29.04 -31.96
N SER A 235 -40.87 29.66 -31.13
CA SER A 235 -40.59 29.85 -29.69
C SER A 235 -40.40 28.53 -28.94
N LEU A 236 -41.22 27.51 -29.24
CA LEU A 236 -41.05 26.17 -28.67
C LEU A 236 -39.71 25.54 -29.07
N SER A 237 -39.32 25.67 -30.35
CA SER A 237 -38.06 25.12 -30.87
C SER A 237 -36.85 25.79 -30.21
N GLN A 238 -36.87 27.12 -30.05
CA GLN A 238 -35.82 27.88 -29.37
C GLN A 238 -35.66 27.48 -27.89
N LEU A 239 -36.76 27.22 -27.18
CA LEU A 239 -36.71 26.73 -25.80
C LEU A 239 -36.17 25.30 -25.72
N GLN A 240 -36.51 24.43 -26.67
CA GLN A 240 -35.95 23.08 -26.74
C GLN A 240 -34.44 23.10 -27.00
N GLU A 241 -33.99 23.98 -27.89
CA GLU A 241 -32.55 24.23 -28.12
C GLU A 241 -31.87 24.73 -26.84
N SER A 242 -32.50 25.68 -26.13
CA SER A 242 -31.98 26.19 -24.85
C SER A 242 -31.81 25.08 -23.82
N ILE A 243 -32.78 24.16 -23.70
CA ILE A 243 -32.67 22.98 -22.82
C ILE A 243 -31.51 22.06 -23.25
N SER A 244 -31.33 21.85 -24.56
CA SER A 244 -30.21 21.07 -25.08
C SER A 244 -28.87 21.70 -24.68
N ASN A 245 -28.75 23.02 -24.81
CA ASN A 245 -27.57 23.77 -24.40
C ASN A 245 -27.32 23.68 -22.90
N PHE A 246 -28.35 23.81 -22.06
CA PHE A 246 -28.21 23.62 -20.61
C PHE A 246 -27.80 22.20 -20.23
N ASN A 247 -28.31 21.17 -20.92
CA ASN A 247 -27.89 19.78 -20.71
C ASN A 247 -26.42 19.56 -21.11
N LYS A 248 -25.96 20.22 -22.19
CA LYS A 248 -24.55 20.21 -22.60
C LYS A 248 -23.67 20.87 -21.53
N THR A 249 -24.07 22.04 -21.02
CA THR A 249 -23.36 22.72 -19.91
C THR A 249 -23.29 21.82 -18.68
N LYS A 250 -24.42 21.26 -18.25
CA LYS A 250 -24.48 20.32 -17.11
C LYS A 250 -23.52 19.13 -17.28
N SER A 251 -23.48 18.54 -18.49
CA SER A 251 -22.58 17.44 -18.79
C SER A 251 -21.11 17.88 -18.76
N GLY A 252 -20.80 19.07 -19.29
CA GLY A 252 -19.48 19.68 -19.22
C GLY A 252 -19.02 19.94 -17.79
N THR A 253 -19.87 20.51 -16.95
CA THR A 253 -19.60 20.73 -15.52
C THR A 253 -19.35 19.40 -14.80
N ALA A 254 -20.11 18.34 -15.10
CA ALA A 254 -19.88 17.02 -14.51
C ALA A 254 -18.53 16.41 -14.94
N ILE A 255 -18.17 16.51 -16.23
CA ILE A 255 -16.87 16.05 -16.74
C ILE A 255 -15.72 16.83 -16.09
N ASN A 256 -15.85 18.16 -15.96
CA ASN A 256 -14.84 18.99 -15.31
C ASN A 256 -14.69 18.65 -13.82
N THR A 257 -15.81 18.37 -13.14
CA THR A 257 -15.80 17.92 -11.74
C THR A 257 -14.99 16.63 -11.59
N GLU A 258 -15.24 15.62 -12.43
CA GLU A 258 -14.51 14.35 -12.39
C GLU A 258 -13.03 14.51 -12.80
N LYS A 259 -12.76 15.32 -13.84
CA LYS A 259 -11.40 15.59 -14.29
C LYS A 259 -10.56 16.25 -13.18
N ASP A 260 -11.12 17.26 -12.53
CA ASP A 260 -10.44 17.95 -11.45
C ASP A 260 -10.29 17.05 -10.23
N LYS A 261 -11.31 16.26 -9.90
CA LYS A 261 -11.23 15.25 -8.84
C LYS A 261 -10.11 14.23 -9.11
N ILE A 262 -9.95 13.74 -10.33
CA ILE A 262 -8.84 12.84 -10.71
C ILE A 262 -7.50 13.57 -10.57
N THR A 263 -7.43 14.84 -11.00
CA THR A 263 -6.21 15.65 -10.91
C THR A 263 -5.79 15.89 -9.45
N TYR A 264 -6.74 16.04 -8.53
CA TYR A 264 -6.46 16.18 -7.10
C TYR A 264 -6.28 14.83 -6.37
N SER A 265 -6.68 13.72 -6.99
CA SER A 265 -6.51 12.37 -6.44
C SER A 265 -5.26 11.64 -6.95
N SER A 266 -4.54 12.21 -7.92
CA SER A 266 -3.32 11.66 -8.54
C SER A 266 -2.08 12.32 -7.96
#